data_AF-A0A381XGM7-F1
#
_entry.id   AF-A0A381XGM7-F1
#
_cell.length_a   1.000
_cell.length_b   1.000
_cell.length_c   1.000
_cell.angle_alpha   90.00
_cell.angle_beta   90.00
_cell.angle_gamma   90.00
#
_symmetry.space_group_name_H-M   'P 1'
#
loop_
_entity.id
_entity.type
_entity.pdbx_description
1 polymer ?
#
loop_
_entity_poly.entity_id
_entity_poly.type
_entity_poly.pdbx_seq_one_letter_code
_entity_poly.pdbx_strand_id
1 'polypeptide(L)' 'MAAIALVEKLGGVVVESAFIVDLPDIGGSKKLQDNGYNMFCLTEFEGE' A
#
# COMPACT_ATOMS: atom_id res chain seq x y z
N MET A 1 -8.11 -1.67 2.45
CA MET A 1 -6.93 -2.16 3.19
C MET A 1 -7.34 -3.33 4.06
N ALA A 2 -7.47 -4.53 3.48
CA ALA A 2 -7.96 -5.70 4.23
C ALA A 2 -6.79 -6.52 4.81
N ALA A 3 -5.74 -6.74 4.01
CA ALA A 3 -4.61 -7.59 4.41
C ALA A 3 -3.81 -7.01 5.59
N ILE A 4 -3.41 -5.74 5.52
CA ILE A 4 -2.66 -5.06 6.59
C ILE A 4 -3.43 -5.11 7.92
N ALA A 5 -4.70 -4.71 7.88
CA ALA A 5 -5.56 -4.73 9.06
C ALA A 5 -5.75 -6.15 9.64
N LEU A 6 -5.73 -7.20 8.81
CA LEU A 6 -5.79 -8.58 9.29
C LEU A 6 -4.49 -8.99 9.98
N VAL A 7 -3.33 -8.66 9.40
CA VAL A 7 -2.02 -8.96 9.98
C VAL A 7 -1.87 -8.28 11.34
N GLU A 8 -2.22 -7.00 11.45
CA GLU A 8 -2.16 -6.25 12.71
C GLU A 8 -3.12 -6.80 13.76
N LYS A 9 -4.35 -7.20 13.37
CA LYS A 9 -5.29 -7.85 14.29
C LYS A 9 -4.77 -9.15 14.89
N LEU A 10 -3.87 -9.84 14.20
CA LEU A 10 -3.21 -11.05 14.68
C LEU A 10 -1.92 -10.76 15.48
N GLY A 11 -1.62 -9.49 15.74
CA GLY A 11 -0.43 -9.06 16.48
C GLY A 11 0.84 -8.93 15.62
N GLY A 12 0.71 -9.03 14.29
CA GLY A 12 1.81 -8.78 13.37
C GLY A 12 2.12 -7.30 13.25
N VAL A 13 3.39 -6.96 13.03
CA VAL A 13 3.83 -5.59 12.77
C VAL A 13 4.13 -5.45 11.28
N VAL A 14 3.38 -4.61 10.58
CA VAL A 14 3.62 -4.33 9.16
C VAL A 14 4.62 -3.19 9.05
N VAL A 15 5.83 -3.50 8.59
CA VAL A 15 6.92 -2.52 8.44
C VAL A 15 6.78 -1.73 7.14
N GLU A 16 6.44 -2.43 6.04
CA GLU A 16 6.35 -1.86 4.70
C GLU A 16 5.49 -2.74 3.78
N SER A 17 4.91 -2.13 2.74
CA SER A 17 4.22 -2.82 1.65
C SER A 17 4.95 -2.61 0.33
N ALA A 18 5.16 -3.68 -0.45
CA ALA A 18 5.88 -3.60 -1.72
C ALA A 18 4.99 -4.02 -2.89
N PHE A 19 5.07 -3.28 -3.99
CA PHE A 19 4.32 -3.51 -5.22
C PHE A 19 5.24 -3.50 -6.43
N ILE A 20 4.86 -4.21 -7.49
CA ILE A 20 5.58 -4.16 -8.77
C ILE A 20 5.15 -2.91 -9.54
N VAL A 21 3.86 -2.61 -9.54
CA VAL A 21 3.25 -1.49 -10.28
C VAL A 21 2.37 -0.68 -9.33
N ASP A 22 2.54 0.63 -9.31
CA ASP A 22 1.55 1.56 -8.77
C ASP A 22 0.69 2.17 -9.88
N LEU A 23 -0.59 2.38 -9.56
CA LEU A 23 -1.55 3.11 -10.37
C LEU A 23 -2.12 4.26 -9.51
N PRO A 24 -1.41 5.41 -9.43
CA PRO A 24 -1.73 6.49 -8.51
C PRO A 24 -3.13 7.06 -8.71
N ASP A 25 -3.65 7.05 -9.94
CA ASP A 25 -5.00 7.58 -10.28
C ASP A 25 -6.13 6.81 -9.60
N ILE A 26 -5.90 5.54 -9.23
CA ILE A 26 -6.87 4.70 -8.54
C ILE A 26 -6.85 4.98 -7.02
N GLY A 27 -5.86 5.73 -6.52
CA GLY A 27 -5.78 6.20 -5.14
C GLY A 27 -5.40 5.12 -4.12
N GLY A 28 -4.96 3.94 -4.56
CA GLY A 28 -4.54 2.85 -3.69
C GLY A 28 -3.32 3.20 -2.84
N SER A 29 -2.27 3.73 -3.48
CA SER A 29 -1.03 4.18 -2.84
C SER A 29 -1.27 5.32 -1.86
N LYS A 30 -2.03 6.34 -2.28
CA LYS A 30 -2.44 7.44 -1.41
C LYS A 30 -3.16 6.94 -0.15
N LYS A 31 -4.08 5.99 -0.28
CA LYS A 31 -4.79 5.42 0.86
C LYS A 31 -3.84 4.73 1.86
N LEU A 32 -2.79 4.06 1.40
CA LEU A 32 -1.79 3.45 2.27
C LEU A 32 -0.98 4.51 3.01
N GLN A 33 -0.50 5.53 2.30
CA GLN A 33 0.27 6.63 2.86
C GLN A 33 -0.54 7.46 3.87
N ASP A 34 -1.81 7.76 3.57
CA ASP A 34 -2.73 8.48 4.46
C ASP A 34 -2.98 7.72 5.78
N ASN A 35 -2.79 6.40 5.79
CA ASN A 35 -2.88 5.56 6.99
C ASN A 35 -1.53 5.32 7.68
N GLY A 36 -0.47 6.02 7.25
CA GLY A 36 0.87 5.96 7.86
C GLY A 36 1.68 4.72 7.46
N TYR A 37 1.26 3.98 6.43
CA TYR A 37 2.01 2.82 5.95
C TYR A 37 3.07 3.23 4.94
N ASN A 38 4.28 2.70 5.15
CA ASN A 38 5.35 2.80 4.17
C ASN A 38 5.06 1.90 2.97
N MET A 39 5.46 2.37 1.79
CA MET A 39 5.35 1.58 0.57
C MET A 39 6.50 1.81 -0.40
N PHE A 40 6.80 0.76 -1.16
CA PHE A 40 7.77 0.77 -2.24
C PHE A 40 7.15 0.19 -3.51
N CYS A 41 7.40 0.83 -4.65
CA CYS A 41 6.96 0.38 -5.96
C CYS A 41 8.14 0.34 -6.93
N LEU A 42 8.20 -0.70 -7.77
CA LEU A 42 9.26 -0.80 -8.78
C LEU A 42 9.04 0.16 -9.96
N THR A 43 7.78 0.40 -10.31
CA THR A 43 7.39 1.31 -11.39
C THR A 43 5.99 1.85 -11.16
N GLU A 44 5.68 2.99 -11.76
CA GLU A 44 4.41 3.69 -11.67
C GLU A 44 3.87 3.91 -13.09
N PHE A 45 2.56 3.73 -13.29
CA PHE A 45 1.88 4.03 -14.55
C PHE A 45 0.66 4.91 -14.29
N GLU A 46 0.46 5.91 -15.13
CA GLU A 46 -0.76 6.71 -15.16
C GLU A 46 -1.86 5.96 -15.94
N GLY A 47 -3.12 6.13 -15.54
CA GLY A 47 -4.28 5.67 -16.30
C GLY A 47 -4.72 6.70 -17.33
N GLU A 48 -5.30 6.24 -18.45
CA GLU A 48 -6.05 7.10 -19.39
C GLU A 48 -7.53 7.25 -18.98
#